data_AF-A0A1C1Z022-F1
#
_entry.id   AF-A0A1C1Z022-F1
#
_cell.length_a   1.000
_cell.length_b   1.000
_cell.length_c   1.000
_cell.angle_alpha   90.00
_cell.angle_beta   90.00
_cell.angle_gamma   90.00
#
_symmetry.space_group_name_H-M   'P 1'
#
loop_
_entity.id
_entity.type
_entity.pdbx_description
1 polymer ?
#
loop_
_entity_poly.entity_id
_entity_poly.type
_entity_poly.pdbx_seq_one_letter_code
_entity_poly.pdbx_strand_id
1 'polypeptide(L)'
;METELATWHFVVAGLVFALLGALAHVGRAVFNVFPDKISDTPSVNVLVSSDYSWGDYLWGVEFDDAGYYRLDSLKNLRLYVVSFVLGGLGAMLFIDGAALGIARLIEAGLGAFVDLFWQRVTDL
;
A
#
# COMPACT_ATOMS: atom_id res chain seq x y z
N MET A 1 27.99 -0.92 -9.61
CA MET A 1 27.27 -0.24 -10.71
C MET A 1 26.57 0.95 -10.09
N GLU A 2 26.75 2.17 -10.61
CA GLU A 2 25.95 3.30 -10.11
C GLU A 2 24.52 3.13 -10.61
N THR A 3 23.54 3.21 -9.70
CA THR A 3 22.12 3.13 -10.07
C THR A 3 21.74 4.35 -10.89
N GLU A 4 21.35 4.12 -12.15
CA GLU A 4 20.81 5.15 -13.04
C GLU A 4 19.29 5.08 -13.03
N LEU A 5 18.63 6.22 -12.80
CA LEU A 5 17.17 6.26 -12.81
C LEU A 5 16.65 6.06 -14.24
N ALA A 6 15.76 5.08 -14.41
CA ALA A 6 15.16 4.73 -15.70
C ALA A 6 13.66 4.45 -15.56
N THR A 7 12.91 4.58 -16.66
CA THR A 7 11.44 4.43 -16.70
C THR A 7 10.95 3.11 -16.13
N TRP A 8 11.69 2.01 -16.32
CA TRP A 8 11.30 0.70 -15.81
C TRP A 8 11.24 0.65 -14.28
N HIS A 9 12.02 1.48 -13.57
CA HIS A 9 11.96 1.59 -12.11
C HIS A 9 10.60 2.09 -11.64
N PHE A 10 9.97 3.01 -12.36
CA PHE A 10 8.62 3.49 -12.03
C PHE A 10 7.57 2.41 -12.27
N VAL A 11 7.74 1.57 -13.31
CA VAL A 11 6.84 0.45 -13.57
C VAL A 11 6.93 -0.58 -12.45
N VAL A 12 8.14 -0.99 -12.07
CA VAL A 12 8.36 -1.95 -10.98
C VAL A 12 7.90 -1.36 -9.64
N ALA A 13 8.22 -0.09 -9.36
CA ALA A 13 7.73 0.59 -8.17
C ALA A 13 6.19 0.61 -8.12
N GLY A 14 5.51 0.88 -9.25
CA GLY A 14 4.06 0.83 -9.33
C GLY A 14 3.49 -0.54 -8.94
N LEU A 15 4.10 -1.63 -9.40
CA LEU A 15 3.71 -2.99 -9.00
C LEU A 15 3.93 -3.25 -7.51
N VAL A 16 5.07 -2.81 -6.96
CA VAL A 16 5.38 -2.94 -5.54
C VAL A 16 4.40 -2.12 -4.69
N PHE A 17 4.08 -0.88 -5.07
CA PHE A 17 3.10 -0.07 -4.37
C PHE A 17 1.69 -0.66 -4.45
N ALA A 18 1.31 -1.24 -5.58
CA ALA A 18 0.04 -1.96 -5.69
C ALA A 18 -0.03 -3.13 -4.71
N LEU A 19 1.06 -3.91 -4.60
CA LEU A 19 1.16 -4.99 -3.62
C LEU A 19 1.07 -4.47 -2.18
N LEU A 20 1.80 -3.40 -1.86
CA LEU A 20 1.74 -2.76 -0.53
C LEU A 20 0.33 -2.25 -0.21
N GLY A 21 -0.38 -1.67 -1.19
CA GLY A 21 -1.77 -1.27 -1.03
C GLY A 21 -2.69 -2.45 -0.75
N ALA A 22 -2.54 -3.56 -1.47
CA ALA A 22 -3.29 -4.79 -1.20
C ALA A 22 -3.01 -5.34 0.21
N LEU A 23 -1.74 -5.34 0.65
CA LEU A 23 -1.36 -5.75 2.00
C LEU A 23 -1.93 -4.81 3.07
N ALA A 24 -1.93 -3.48 2.83
CA ALA A 24 -2.52 -2.51 3.73
C ALA A 24 -4.04 -2.66 3.86
N HIS A 25 -4.73 -2.97 2.76
CA HIS A 25 -6.15 -3.31 2.76
C HIS A 25 -6.44 -4.54 3.64
N VAL A 26 -5.69 -5.62 3.47
CA VAL A 26 -5.80 -6.82 4.31
C VAL A 26 -5.47 -6.50 5.77
N GLY A 27 -4.41 -5.72 5.99
CA GLY A 27 -3.95 -5.36 7.33
C GLY A 27 -5.02 -4.64 8.14
N ARG A 28 -5.64 -3.60 7.56
CA ARG A 28 -6.75 -2.89 8.22
C ARG A 28 -7.93 -3.81 8.50
N ALA A 29 -8.30 -4.66 7.55
CA ALA A 29 -9.46 -5.54 7.70
C ALA A 29 -9.26 -6.65 8.75
N VAL A 30 -8.03 -7.17 8.91
CA VAL A 30 -7.75 -8.33 9.77
C VAL A 30 -7.27 -7.93 11.17
N PHE A 31 -6.52 -6.83 11.29
CA PHE A 31 -5.89 -6.46 12.55
C PHE A 31 -6.67 -5.42 13.38
N ASN A 32 -7.74 -4.82 12.82
CA ASN A 32 -8.61 -3.95 13.61
C ASN A 32 -9.50 -4.77 14.55
N VAL A 33 -9.20 -4.68 15.85
CA VAL A 33 -9.95 -5.36 16.92
C VAL A 33 -11.27 -4.65 17.24
N PHE A 34 -11.35 -3.34 16.97
CA PHE A 34 -12.52 -2.52 17.19
C PHE A 34 -13.12 -2.04 15.86
N PRO A 35 -14.43 -1.80 15.79
CA PRO A 35 -15.07 -1.32 14.57
C PRO A 35 -14.61 0.10 14.24
N ASP A 36 -14.22 0.31 12.99
CA ASP A 36 -13.85 1.61 12.45
C ASP A 36 -15.03 2.60 12.53
N LYS A 37 -16.24 2.15 12.16
CA LYS A 37 -17.46 2.97 12.10
C LYS A 37 -18.41 2.58 13.24
N ILE A 38 -18.66 3.49 14.19
CA ILE A 38 -19.53 3.23 15.35
C ILE A 38 -20.88 3.96 15.30
N SER A 39 -21.06 4.89 14.37
CA SER A 39 -22.27 5.69 14.20
C SER A 39 -22.56 5.94 12.72
N ASP A 40 -23.81 6.19 12.38
CA ASP A 40 -24.17 6.70 11.04
C ASP A 40 -23.84 8.17 10.85
N THR A 41 -23.47 8.89 11.91
CA THR A 41 -23.01 10.27 11.82
C THR A 41 -21.50 10.30 11.56
N PRO A 42 -21.01 10.74 10.38
CA PRO A 42 -19.58 10.67 10.06
C PRO A 42 -18.69 11.47 11.01
N SER A 43 -19.15 12.65 11.45
CA SER A 43 -18.39 13.49 12.38
C SER A 43 -18.19 12.84 13.75
N VAL A 44 -19.13 11.99 14.20
CA VAL A 44 -18.97 11.22 15.45
C VAL A 44 -17.85 10.22 15.26
N ASN A 45 -17.85 9.44 14.17
CA ASN A 45 -16.80 8.46 13.91
C ASN A 45 -15.42 9.12 13.85
N VAL A 46 -15.28 10.23 13.14
CA VAL A 46 -14.00 10.97 13.07
C VAL A 46 -13.52 11.46 14.44
N LEU A 47 -14.43 11.79 15.35
CA LEU A 47 -14.07 12.30 16.69
C LEU A 47 -13.60 11.18 17.63
N VAL A 48 -14.12 9.96 17.46
CA VAL A 48 -14.03 8.90 18.47
C VAL A 48 -13.32 7.63 18.00
N SER A 49 -13.16 7.44 16.70
CA SER A 49 -12.47 6.31 16.08
C SER A 49 -11.16 6.77 15.48
N SER A 50 -10.05 6.16 15.92
CA SER A 50 -8.71 6.40 15.36
C SER A 50 -8.60 5.95 13.91
N ASP A 51 -9.44 5.00 13.51
CA ASP A 51 -9.33 4.30 12.24
C ASP A 51 -10.39 4.76 11.23
N TYR A 52 -11.27 5.69 11.61
CA TYR A 52 -12.19 6.36 10.68
C TYR A 52 -11.79 7.82 10.45
N SER A 53 -11.61 8.17 9.19
CA SER A 53 -11.18 9.50 8.76
C SER A 53 -12.21 10.15 7.82
N TRP A 54 -12.08 11.46 7.61
CA TRP A 54 -12.82 12.15 6.56
C TRP A 54 -12.55 11.58 5.17
N GLY A 55 -11.36 11.00 4.94
CA GLY A 55 -11.06 10.28 3.71
C GLY A 55 -11.98 9.08 3.53
N ASP A 56 -12.21 8.29 4.58
CA ASP A 56 -13.10 7.13 4.52
C ASP A 56 -14.54 7.53 4.16
N TYR A 57 -15.02 8.64 4.71
CA TYR A 57 -16.32 9.21 4.34
C TYR A 57 -16.37 9.68 2.88
N LEU A 58 -15.41 10.52 2.45
CA LEU A 58 -15.40 11.14 1.12
C LEU A 58 -15.25 10.12 0.00
N TRP A 59 -14.42 9.10 0.20
CA TRP A 59 -14.20 8.03 -0.77
C TRP A 59 -15.21 6.89 -0.64
N GLY A 60 -16.05 6.94 0.39
CA GLY A 60 -17.12 5.99 0.66
C GLY A 60 -16.58 4.58 0.94
N VAL A 61 -15.61 4.46 1.84
CA VAL A 61 -15.12 3.16 2.32
C VAL A 61 -16.28 2.35 2.88
N GLU A 62 -16.29 1.06 2.56
CA GLU A 62 -17.36 0.14 2.90
C GLU A 62 -17.07 -0.58 4.22
N PHE A 63 -18.07 -0.59 5.08
CA PHE A 63 -18.06 -1.25 6.39
C PHE A 63 -19.17 -2.29 6.43
N ASP A 64 -19.03 -3.31 7.26
CA ASP A 64 -20.09 -4.29 7.53
C ASP A 64 -21.13 -3.73 8.52
N ASP A 65 -22.14 -4.54 8.83
CA ASP A 65 -23.22 -4.15 9.74
C ASP A 65 -22.75 -3.93 11.18
N ALA A 66 -21.59 -4.49 11.55
CA ALA A 66 -20.96 -4.28 12.86
C ALA A 66 -19.99 -3.09 12.86
N GLY A 67 -19.79 -2.42 11.72
CA GLY A 67 -18.93 -1.25 11.58
C GLY A 67 -17.47 -1.56 11.27
N TYR A 68 -17.12 -2.82 11.01
CA TYR A 68 -15.76 -3.22 10.65
C TYR A 68 -15.49 -2.99 9.18
N TYR A 69 -14.24 -2.68 8.86
CA TYR A 69 -13.78 -2.52 7.49
C TYR A 69 -13.95 -3.82 6.69
N ARG A 70 -14.59 -3.75 5.52
CA ARG A 70 -14.85 -4.93 4.69
C ARG A 70 -13.64 -5.41 3.92
N LEU A 71 -13.15 -6.61 4.27
CA LEU A 71 -12.09 -7.33 3.54
C LEU A 71 -12.53 -7.77 2.14
N ASP A 72 -13.80 -8.15 1.97
CA ASP A 72 -14.34 -8.67 0.72
C ASP A 72 -14.71 -7.57 -0.30
N SER A 73 -14.61 -6.30 0.10
CA SER A 73 -14.98 -5.18 -0.75
C SER A 73 -13.89 -4.87 -1.79
N LEU A 74 -14.22 -5.07 -3.07
CA LEU A 74 -13.36 -4.68 -4.19
C LEU A 74 -13.16 -3.16 -4.28
N LYS A 75 -14.14 -2.38 -3.82
CA LYS A 75 -14.02 -0.92 -3.76
C LYS A 75 -12.92 -0.52 -2.78
N ASN A 76 -12.97 -1.09 -1.57
CA ASN A 76 -11.98 -0.90 -0.52
C ASN A 76 -10.57 -1.30 -0.98
N LEU A 77 -10.43 -2.49 -1.59
CA LEU A 77 -9.17 -2.94 -2.18
C LEU A 77 -8.65 -1.94 -3.23
N ARG A 78 -9.51 -1.53 -4.17
CA ARG A 78 -9.17 -0.56 -5.21
C ARG A 78 -8.71 0.76 -4.61
N LEU A 79 -9.40 1.28 -3.60
CA LEU A 79 -9.03 2.54 -2.95
C LEU A 79 -7.62 2.46 -2.37
N TYR A 80 -7.29 1.41 -1.64
CA TYR A 80 -5.94 1.21 -1.09
C TYR A 80 -4.88 1.07 -2.17
N VAL A 81 -5.11 0.19 -3.15
CA VAL A 81 -4.16 -0.03 -4.26
C VAL A 81 -3.89 1.27 -5.02
N VAL A 82 -4.95 2.01 -5.40
CA VAL A 82 -4.79 3.27 -6.13
C VAL A 82 -4.09 4.32 -5.27
N SER A 83 -4.44 4.42 -3.98
CA SER A 83 -3.83 5.41 -3.08
C SER A 83 -2.34 5.16 -2.88
N PHE A 84 -1.93 3.90 -2.73
CA PHE A 84 -0.51 3.54 -2.62
C PHE A 84 0.23 3.74 -3.94
N VAL A 85 -0.35 3.37 -5.07
CA VAL A 85 0.28 3.57 -6.39
C VAL A 85 0.46 5.05 -6.68
N LEU A 86 -0.60 5.86 -6.56
CA LEU A 86 -0.52 7.30 -6.83
C LEU A 86 0.35 8.03 -5.81
N GLY A 87 0.24 7.68 -4.53
CA GLY A 87 1.05 8.26 -3.46
C GLY A 87 2.53 7.92 -3.63
N GLY A 88 2.86 6.66 -3.90
CA GLY A 88 4.23 6.20 -4.09
C GLY A 88 4.87 6.76 -5.36
N LEU A 89 4.17 6.73 -6.50
CA LEU A 89 4.67 7.34 -7.74
C LEU A 89 4.74 8.87 -7.63
N GLY A 90 3.77 9.50 -6.98
CA GLY A 90 3.82 10.92 -6.66
C GLY A 90 5.03 11.29 -5.80
N ALA A 91 5.32 10.50 -4.76
CA ALA A 91 6.51 10.68 -3.94
C ALA A 91 7.79 10.59 -4.79
N MET A 92 7.90 9.61 -5.68
CA MET A 92 9.05 9.50 -6.59
C MET A 92 9.21 10.73 -7.50
N LEU A 93 8.11 11.36 -7.93
CA LEU A 93 8.15 12.52 -8.83
C LEU A 93 8.43 13.84 -8.11
N PHE A 94 7.99 13.99 -6.87
CA PHE A 94 7.94 15.30 -6.20
C PHE A 94 8.81 15.40 -4.95
N ILE A 95 9.36 14.29 -4.44
CA ILE A 95 10.24 14.29 -3.26
C ILE A 95 11.68 14.05 -3.71
N ASP A 96 12.56 15.00 -3.38
CA ASP A 96 13.97 14.93 -3.72
C ASP A 96 14.62 13.63 -3.19
N GLY A 97 15.28 12.90 -4.10
CA GLY A 97 15.96 11.65 -3.79
C GLY A 97 15.06 10.41 -3.65
N ALA A 98 13.73 10.55 -3.61
CA ALA A 98 12.82 9.41 -3.45
C ALA A 98 12.90 8.42 -4.63
N ALA A 99 12.87 8.92 -5.87
CA ALA A 99 12.99 8.08 -7.05
C ALA A 99 14.30 7.29 -7.08
N LEU A 100 15.43 7.94 -6.80
CA LEU A 100 16.74 7.29 -6.79
C LEU A 100 16.87 6.28 -5.65
N GLY A 101 16.35 6.61 -4.46
CA GLY A 101 16.32 5.69 -3.32
C GLY A 101 15.50 4.43 -3.61
N ILE A 102 14.32 4.60 -4.20
CA ILE A 102 13.46 3.47 -4.60
C ILE A 102 14.11 2.63 -5.71
N ALA A 103 14.73 3.27 -6.71
CA ALA A 103 15.46 2.56 -7.76
C ALA A 103 16.57 1.68 -7.18
N ARG A 104 17.36 2.22 -6.24
CA ARG A 104 18.41 1.46 -5.53
C ARG A 104 17.85 0.26 -4.77
N LEU A 105 16.71 0.42 -4.09
CA LEU A 105 16.06 -0.69 -3.38
C LEU A 105 15.58 -1.77 -4.34
N ILE A 106 15.02 -1.39 -5.50
CA ILE A 106 14.59 -2.34 -6.54
C ILE A 106 15.79 -3.14 -7.06
N GLU A 107 16.87 -2.47 -7.45
CA GLU A 107 18.08 -3.14 -7.95
C GLU A 107 18.70 -4.05 -6.89
N ALA A 108 18.81 -3.58 -5.64
CA ALA A 108 19.34 -4.38 -4.54
C ALA A 108 18.47 -5.61 -4.25
N GLY A 109 17.15 -5.46 -4.27
CA GLY A 109 16.21 -6.57 -4.06
C GLY A 109 16.28 -7.61 -5.18
N LEU A 110 16.34 -7.17 -6.44
CA LEU A 110 16.52 -8.06 -7.59
C LEU A 110 17.85 -8.79 -7.55
N GLY A 111 18.94 -8.09 -7.21
CA GLY A 111 20.26 -8.69 -7.03
C GLY A 111 20.25 -9.78 -5.96
N ALA A 112 19.73 -9.46 -4.77
CA ALA A 112 19.63 -10.42 -3.67
C ALA A 112 18.75 -11.65 -4.03
N PHE A 113 17.68 -11.46 -4.79
CA PHE A 113 16.85 -12.56 -5.27
C PHE A 113 17.59 -13.47 -6.25
N VAL A 114 18.34 -12.90 -7.20
CA VAL A 114 19.16 -13.66 -8.15
C VAL A 114 20.28 -14.42 -7.44
N ASP A 115 20.93 -13.79 -6.47
CA ASP A 115 21.98 -14.43 -5.66
C ASP A 115 21.40 -15.63 -4.87
N LEU A 116 20.24 -15.43 -4.24
CA LEU A 116 19.54 -16.51 -3.54
C LEU A 116 19.18 -17.66 -4.49
N PHE A 117 18.69 -17.36 -5.70
CA PHE A 117 18.36 -18.38 -6.69
C PHE A 117 19.58 -19.22 -7.05
N TRP A 118 20.71 -18.60 -7.37
CA TRP A 118 21.93 -19.33 -7.74
C TRP A 118 22.55 -20.10 -6.59
N GLN A 119 22.48 -19.56 -5.37
CA GLN A 119 22.86 -20.30 -4.17
C GLN A 119 22.05 -21.59 -4.06
N ARG A 120 20.71 -21.52 -4.21
CA ARG A 120 19.85 -22.70 -4.15
C ARG A 120 20.09 -23.70 -5.26
N VAL A 121 20.43 -23.26 -6.47
CA VAL A 121 20.78 -24.15 -7.59
C VAL A 121 22.11 -24.86 -7.33
N THR A 122 23.09 -24.17 -6.74
CA THR A 122 24.42 -24.73 -6.47
C THR A 122 24.40 -25.71 -5.29
N ASP A 123 23.50 -25.50 -4.33
CA ASP A 123 23.33 -26.36 -3.15
C ASP A 123 22.51 -27.66 -3.44
N LEU A 124 21.98 -27.84 -4.66
CA LEU A 124 21.22 -29.02 -5.12
C LEU A 124 22.09 -30.02 -5.88
#